data_AF-A0A350HZ16-F1
#
_entry.id   AF-A0A350HZ16-F1
#
_cell.length_a   1.000
_cell.length_b   1.000
_cell.length_c   1.000
_cell.angle_alpha   90.00
_cell.angle_beta   90.00
_cell.angle_gamma   90.00
#
_symmetry.space_group_name_H-M   'P 1'
#
loop_
_entity.id
_entity.type
_entity.pdbx_description
1 polymer ?
#
loop_
_entity_poly.entity_id
_entity_poly.type
_entity_poly.pdbx_seq_one_letter_code
_entity_poly.pdbx_strand_id
1 'polypeptide(L)'
;GEADLGDEGRIPPNLTGVGRKLKREWMKKVLDEGASVRPYMATRMPVFGKDNVHGMVDLIFEADKRSETVSSTEKSSLEDAKYGRKLVGVGGMACITCHTFGKFSSLGIPALDLTTAGDRLQKDWFVRYLKDPSSLRPGTRMPSFWPDGQSVNRDVFDGDTQRQIDAIWSYLNIADDNNPPTGLIQGKKEIIANSEAVMYRNFIEGAGPRAIGVGYAEKANLAFDADQVRMAMIWQGPFMDGARHSSGRGAGFEPPLGHNLVQFPNGPPFAFSVDPEHTQWPKLAGKAAGYEFKGYWLDSKRRPKFKYQFMATDVEDYTVAVPGELDASLRRYLTFDSRAHYVNLWMRAAIGQDIIEEQDGAFLIDQKLRMRFETSGKERPVLNGVEGNMELLVPIELDHGKAKIIQEIIW
;
A
#
# COMPACT_ATOMS: atom_id res chain seq x y z
N GLY A 1 26.81 -18.08 3.41
CA GLY A 1 26.66 -18.59 4.78
C GLY A 1 25.43 -19.46 4.79
N GLU A 2 25.55 -20.71 5.20
CA GLU A 2 24.41 -21.63 5.28
C GLU A 2 23.37 -21.08 6.26
N ALA A 3 22.10 -21.04 5.85
CA ALA A 3 21.02 -20.88 6.81
C ALA A 3 21.07 -22.09 7.76
N ASP A 4 20.97 -21.88 9.07
CA ASP A 4 20.87 -22.99 10.02
C ASP A 4 19.52 -23.70 9.85
N LEU A 5 19.53 -24.75 9.05
CA LEU A 5 18.37 -25.61 8.74
C LEU A 5 18.34 -26.89 9.58
N GLY A 6 19.29 -27.09 10.50
CA GLY A 6 19.43 -28.33 11.26
C GLY A 6 19.52 -29.57 10.36
N ASP A 7 18.96 -30.71 10.79
CA ASP A 7 18.97 -31.95 10.00
C ASP A 7 18.24 -31.84 8.65
N GLU A 8 17.30 -30.89 8.48
CA GLU A 8 16.62 -30.67 7.20
C GLU A 8 17.55 -30.12 6.09
N GLY A 9 18.67 -29.50 6.48
CA GLY A 9 19.70 -29.04 5.55
C GLY A 9 20.82 -30.05 5.29
N ARG A 10 20.98 -31.06 6.19
CA ARG A 10 22.10 -32.00 6.18
C ARG A 10 21.80 -33.32 5.48
N ILE A 11 20.55 -33.78 5.50
CA ILE A 11 20.15 -35.10 4.99
C ILE A 11 19.45 -34.96 3.63
N PRO A 12 19.85 -35.72 2.59
CA PRO A 12 19.16 -35.69 1.30
C PRO A 12 17.69 -36.12 1.46
N PRO A 13 16.77 -35.53 0.68
CA PRO A 13 15.35 -35.86 0.79
C PRO A 13 15.11 -37.33 0.39
N ASN A 14 14.24 -38.02 1.13
CA ASN A 14 13.77 -39.34 0.73
C ASN A 14 12.96 -39.26 -0.59
N LEU A 15 13.20 -40.19 -1.50
CA LEU A 15 12.49 -40.32 -2.77
C LEU A 15 11.22 -41.18 -2.67
N THR A 16 11.03 -41.94 -1.58
CA THR A 16 9.79 -42.71 -1.34
C THR A 16 8.57 -41.79 -1.38
N GLY A 17 7.59 -42.09 -2.24
CA GLY A 17 6.36 -41.32 -2.35
C GLY A 17 6.51 -40.00 -3.12
N VAL A 18 7.65 -39.70 -3.74
CA VAL A 18 7.88 -38.45 -4.45
C VAL A 18 6.99 -38.31 -5.69
N GLY A 19 6.63 -39.41 -6.35
CA GLY A 19 5.66 -39.48 -7.44
C GLY A 19 4.22 -39.19 -7.02
N ARG A 20 3.92 -39.22 -5.70
CA ARG A 20 2.65 -38.73 -5.13
C ARG A 20 2.74 -37.31 -4.60
N LYS A 21 3.95 -36.77 -4.47
CA LYS A 21 4.20 -35.43 -3.93
C LYS A 21 4.31 -34.38 -5.02
N LEU A 22 5.15 -34.65 -6.02
CA LEU A 22 5.50 -33.70 -7.07
C LEU A 22 4.65 -33.93 -8.32
N LYS A 23 4.30 -32.85 -9.02
CA LYS A 23 3.75 -32.92 -10.37
C LYS A 23 4.79 -33.48 -11.33
N ARG A 24 4.33 -34.17 -12.37
CA ARG A 24 5.20 -34.87 -13.33
C ARG A 24 6.09 -33.89 -14.09
N GLU A 25 5.52 -32.77 -14.48
CA GLU A 25 6.16 -31.65 -15.16
C GLU A 25 7.27 -31.05 -14.31
N TRP A 26 7.03 -30.90 -13.01
CA TRP A 26 8.05 -30.42 -12.07
C TRP A 26 9.19 -31.43 -11.90
N MET A 27 8.88 -32.72 -11.76
CA MET A 27 9.89 -33.78 -11.65
C MET A 27 10.83 -33.78 -12.86
N LYS A 28 10.26 -33.59 -14.06
CA LYS A 28 11.03 -33.46 -15.30
C LYS A 28 11.96 -32.24 -15.26
N LYS A 29 11.46 -31.06 -14.88
CA LYS A 29 12.30 -29.84 -14.73
C LYS A 29 13.46 -30.04 -13.74
N VAL A 30 13.23 -30.75 -12.63
CA VAL A 30 14.30 -31.03 -11.65
C VAL A 30 15.37 -31.96 -12.23
N LEU A 31 14.98 -33.02 -12.95
CA LEU A 31 15.91 -34.03 -13.45
C LEU A 31 16.61 -33.63 -14.74
N ASP A 32 15.89 -32.97 -15.66
CA ASP A 32 16.40 -32.57 -16.97
C ASP A 32 17.18 -31.24 -16.89
N GLU A 33 16.67 -30.27 -16.12
CA GLU A 33 17.14 -28.86 -16.13
C GLU A 33 17.77 -28.42 -14.80
N GLY A 34 17.74 -29.27 -13.76
CA GLY A 34 18.32 -28.94 -12.45
C GLY A 34 17.53 -27.91 -11.65
N ALA A 35 16.23 -27.75 -11.92
CA ALA A 35 15.38 -26.77 -11.21
C ALA A 35 15.47 -26.93 -9.67
N SER A 36 15.61 -25.82 -8.96
CA SER A 36 15.76 -25.79 -7.50
C SER A 36 14.88 -24.72 -6.86
N VAL A 37 14.30 -25.06 -5.71
CA VAL A 37 13.43 -24.20 -4.88
C VAL A 37 14.02 -23.93 -3.50
N ARG A 38 15.30 -24.27 -3.31
CA ARG A 38 16.05 -24.08 -2.06
C ARG A 38 17.40 -23.41 -2.36
N PRO A 39 17.40 -22.15 -2.83
CA PRO A 39 18.62 -21.46 -3.22
C PRO A 39 19.61 -21.32 -2.06
N TYR A 40 19.12 -21.39 -0.82
CA TYR A 40 19.88 -21.25 0.43
C TYR A 40 20.66 -22.48 0.90
N MET A 41 20.47 -23.68 0.34
CA MET A 41 21.28 -24.85 0.73
C MET A 41 22.68 -24.74 0.08
N ALA A 42 23.72 -25.36 0.61
CA ALA A 42 25.01 -25.47 -0.11
C ALA A 42 25.09 -26.78 -0.92
N THR A 43 24.69 -27.89 -0.32
CA THR A 43 24.62 -29.19 -0.97
C THR A 43 23.53 -29.21 -2.05
N ARG A 44 23.87 -29.73 -3.23
CA ARG A 44 22.97 -29.85 -4.39
C ARG A 44 22.94 -31.28 -4.89
N MET A 45 21.78 -31.71 -5.39
CA MET A 45 21.69 -32.91 -6.21
C MET A 45 22.48 -32.67 -7.50
N PRO A 46 23.31 -33.64 -7.96
CA PRO A 46 23.95 -33.54 -9.26
C PRO A 46 22.94 -33.38 -10.39
N VAL A 47 23.28 -32.59 -11.40
CA VAL A 47 22.52 -32.52 -12.65
C VAL A 47 23.01 -33.65 -13.54
N PHE A 48 22.21 -34.70 -13.66
CA PHE A 48 22.57 -35.89 -14.44
C PHE A 48 22.38 -35.67 -15.95
N GLY A 49 21.56 -34.72 -16.37
CA GLY A 49 21.29 -34.42 -17.77
C GLY A 49 20.33 -35.42 -18.41
N LYS A 50 19.60 -34.96 -19.44
CA LYS A 50 18.47 -35.67 -20.05
C LYS A 50 18.80 -37.10 -20.49
N ASP A 51 19.99 -37.32 -21.02
CA ASP A 51 20.42 -38.64 -21.53
C ASP A 51 20.59 -39.68 -20.41
N ASN A 52 20.88 -39.24 -19.18
CA ASN A 52 21.12 -40.12 -18.03
C ASN A 52 19.89 -40.32 -17.13
N VAL A 53 18.83 -39.52 -17.30
CA VAL A 53 17.58 -39.59 -16.49
C VAL A 53 16.38 -40.13 -17.28
N HIS A 54 16.61 -40.61 -18.51
CA HIS A 54 15.56 -41.04 -19.42
C HIS A 54 14.68 -42.16 -18.81
N GLY A 55 13.37 -41.92 -18.75
CA GLY A 55 12.40 -42.86 -18.17
C GLY A 55 12.35 -42.87 -16.63
N MET A 56 13.25 -42.18 -15.93
CA MET A 56 13.27 -42.17 -14.46
C MET A 56 12.00 -41.53 -13.88
N VAL A 57 11.46 -40.49 -14.53
CA VAL A 57 10.18 -39.89 -14.13
C VAL A 57 9.07 -40.94 -14.20
N ASP A 58 8.99 -41.74 -15.28
CA ASP A 58 7.95 -42.75 -15.42
C ASP A 58 8.05 -43.84 -14.36
N LEU A 59 9.27 -44.32 -14.10
CA LEU A 59 9.54 -45.33 -13.08
C LEU A 59 9.15 -44.85 -11.67
N ILE A 60 9.45 -43.60 -11.33
CA ILE A 60 9.07 -43.00 -10.04
C ILE A 60 7.54 -42.97 -9.88
N PHE A 61 6.82 -42.53 -10.92
CA PHE A 61 5.35 -42.45 -10.86
C PHE A 61 4.70 -43.84 -10.82
N GLU A 62 5.24 -44.83 -11.53
CA GLU A 62 4.73 -46.20 -11.49
C GLU A 62 4.99 -46.85 -10.13
N ALA A 63 6.18 -46.62 -9.54
CA ALA A 63 6.52 -47.13 -8.21
C ALA A 63 5.61 -46.56 -7.10
N ASP A 64 5.13 -45.33 -7.26
CA ASP A 64 4.30 -44.62 -6.28
C ASP A 64 2.78 -44.68 -6.55
N LYS A 65 2.36 -45.45 -7.57
CA LYS A 65 0.97 -45.53 -8.04
C LYS A 65 0.01 -46.02 -6.95
N ARG A 66 -1.20 -45.44 -6.88
CA ARG A 66 -2.31 -45.88 -6.02
C ARG A 66 -3.41 -46.55 -6.84
N SER A 67 -4.19 -47.40 -6.18
CA SER A 67 -5.38 -48.05 -6.76
C SER A 67 -6.55 -47.09 -7.03
N GLU A 68 -6.58 -45.93 -6.38
CA GLU A 68 -7.61 -44.90 -6.56
C GLU A 68 -6.93 -43.53 -6.74
N THR A 69 -7.13 -42.94 -7.91
CA THR A 69 -6.76 -41.55 -8.20
C THR A 69 -7.94 -40.64 -7.92
N VAL A 70 -7.91 -39.92 -6.80
CA VAL A 70 -8.81 -38.78 -6.60
C VAL A 70 -8.24 -37.61 -7.40
N SER A 71 -8.65 -37.49 -8.66
CA SER A 71 -8.36 -36.32 -9.48
C SER A 71 -9.34 -35.22 -9.09
N SER A 72 -8.92 -34.29 -8.23
CA SER A 72 -9.70 -33.07 -7.98
C SER A 72 -9.42 -32.08 -9.11
N THR A 73 -10.28 -32.07 -10.13
CA THR A 73 -10.29 -31.08 -11.21
C THR A 73 -11.03 -29.80 -10.84
N GLU A 74 -11.39 -29.61 -9.57
CA GLU A 74 -12.04 -28.39 -9.12
C GLU A 74 -11.13 -27.19 -9.37
N LYS A 75 -11.59 -26.33 -10.27
CA LYS A 75 -10.92 -25.07 -10.59
C LYS A 75 -10.95 -24.19 -9.34
N SER A 76 -9.78 -23.71 -8.94
CA SER A 76 -9.61 -22.66 -7.94
C SER A 76 -10.60 -21.53 -8.22
N SER A 77 -11.50 -21.23 -7.28
CA SER A 77 -12.35 -20.05 -7.41
C SER A 77 -11.57 -18.80 -6.95
N LEU A 78 -11.81 -17.67 -7.60
CA LEU A 78 -11.18 -16.40 -7.20
C LEU A 78 -11.61 -15.96 -5.80
N GLU A 79 -12.81 -16.36 -5.37
CA GLU A 79 -13.30 -16.10 -4.02
C GLU A 79 -12.51 -16.88 -2.98
N ASP A 80 -12.33 -18.19 -3.18
CA ASP A 80 -11.54 -19.04 -2.29
C ASP A 80 -10.08 -18.59 -2.23
N ALA A 81 -9.52 -18.13 -3.35
CA ALA A 81 -8.17 -17.57 -3.38
C ALA A 81 -8.01 -16.31 -2.50
N LYS A 82 -9.04 -15.47 -2.34
CA LYS A 82 -8.99 -14.31 -1.43
C LYS A 82 -8.89 -14.76 0.03
N TYR A 83 -9.68 -15.75 0.43
CA TYR A 83 -9.60 -16.33 1.77
C TYR A 83 -8.27 -17.06 2.00
N GLY A 84 -7.78 -17.78 0.99
CA GLY A 84 -6.45 -18.40 1.01
C GLY A 84 -5.33 -17.39 1.22
N ARG A 85 -5.38 -16.26 0.50
CA ARG A 85 -4.43 -15.16 0.68
C ARG A 85 -4.43 -14.60 2.11
N LYS A 86 -5.61 -14.45 2.72
CA LYS A 86 -5.76 -14.03 4.13
C LYS A 86 -5.15 -15.07 5.07
N LEU A 87 -5.44 -16.35 4.86
CA LEU A 87 -4.93 -17.45 5.68
C LEU A 87 -3.40 -17.60 5.62
N VAL A 88 -2.79 -17.36 4.46
CA VAL A 88 -1.33 -17.41 4.30
C VAL A 88 -0.61 -16.22 4.97
N GLY A 89 -1.29 -15.07 5.08
CA GLY A 89 -0.74 -13.82 5.62
C GLY A 89 -0.80 -13.68 7.15
N VAL A 90 -0.37 -12.50 7.64
CA VAL A 90 -0.52 -12.08 9.04
C VAL A 90 -2.01 -11.95 9.38
N GLY A 91 -2.41 -12.46 10.55
CA GLY A 91 -3.81 -12.58 10.97
C GLY A 91 -4.51 -13.87 10.51
N GLY A 92 -3.85 -14.66 9.65
CA GLY A 92 -4.22 -16.04 9.34
C GLY A 92 -3.35 -17.03 10.12
N MET A 93 -2.68 -17.92 9.40
CA MET A 93 -1.68 -18.87 9.91
C MET A 93 -0.23 -18.36 9.73
N ALA A 94 -0.06 -17.19 9.11
CA ALA A 94 1.24 -16.53 8.95
C ALA A 94 2.34 -17.43 8.32
N CYS A 95 2.00 -18.19 7.28
CA CYS A 95 2.94 -19.06 6.55
C CYS A 95 4.17 -18.28 6.03
N ILE A 96 3.96 -17.01 5.69
CA ILE A 96 4.99 -16.04 5.28
C ILE A 96 6.06 -15.75 6.33
N THR A 97 5.81 -16.10 7.60
CA THR A 97 6.82 -15.96 8.64
C THR A 97 8.02 -16.85 8.39
N CYS A 98 7.82 -18.04 7.81
CA CYS A 98 8.92 -18.95 7.48
C CYS A 98 9.15 -19.04 5.98
N HIS A 99 8.11 -19.03 5.16
CA HIS A 99 8.27 -19.23 3.73
C HIS A 99 8.55 -17.92 2.98
N THR A 100 9.49 -17.97 2.03
CA THR A 100 9.64 -16.90 1.04
C THR A 100 8.45 -16.90 0.09
N PHE A 101 8.30 -15.81 -0.66
CA PHE A 101 7.20 -15.67 -1.60
C PHE A 101 7.66 -14.84 -2.79
N GLY A 102 8.00 -15.53 -3.89
CA GLY A 102 8.56 -14.91 -5.08
C GLY A 102 9.79 -14.07 -4.74
N LYS A 103 9.77 -12.77 -5.10
CA LYS A 103 10.84 -11.82 -4.78
C LYS A 103 10.92 -11.42 -3.30
N PHE A 104 9.93 -11.74 -2.48
CA PHE A 104 9.87 -11.33 -1.07
C PHE A 104 10.53 -12.37 -0.16
N SER A 105 11.38 -11.89 0.74
CA SER A 105 11.98 -12.73 1.78
C SER A 105 10.95 -13.12 2.85
N SER A 106 11.16 -14.25 3.51
CA SER A 106 10.39 -14.65 4.69
C SER A 106 10.62 -13.70 5.87
N LEU A 107 9.67 -13.62 6.81
CA LEU A 107 9.82 -12.78 8.01
C LEU A 107 10.80 -13.34 9.05
N GLY A 108 11.17 -14.61 8.92
CA GLY A 108 12.07 -15.36 9.77
C GLY A 108 12.97 -16.31 8.96
N ILE A 109 13.32 -17.48 9.53
CA ILE A 109 14.20 -18.44 8.85
C ILE A 109 13.60 -18.87 7.50
N PRO A 110 14.35 -18.75 6.39
CA PRO A 110 13.81 -19.00 5.06
C PRO A 110 13.50 -20.48 4.83
N ALA A 111 12.23 -20.75 4.54
CA ALA A 111 11.68 -21.98 4.01
C ALA A 111 11.39 -21.82 2.49
N LEU A 112 10.80 -22.84 1.87
CA LEU A 112 10.58 -22.87 0.42
C LEU A 112 9.64 -21.75 -0.06
N ASP A 113 9.86 -21.27 -1.27
CA ASP A 113 8.99 -20.27 -1.91
C ASP A 113 7.56 -20.80 -2.13
N LEU A 114 6.58 -20.13 -1.54
CA LEU A 114 5.16 -20.49 -1.65
C LEU A 114 4.59 -20.32 -3.05
N THR A 115 5.11 -19.40 -3.87
CA THR A 115 4.63 -19.18 -5.25
C THR A 115 4.84 -20.43 -6.12
N THR A 116 5.83 -21.25 -5.78
CA THR A 116 6.14 -22.50 -6.50
C THR A 116 5.25 -23.68 -6.11
N ALA A 117 4.42 -23.54 -5.07
CA ALA A 117 3.66 -24.66 -4.52
C ALA A 117 2.65 -25.22 -5.52
N GLY A 118 1.92 -24.34 -6.22
CA GLY A 118 0.95 -24.72 -7.25
C GLY A 118 1.59 -25.44 -8.43
N ASP A 119 2.75 -24.99 -8.89
CA ASP A 119 3.48 -25.62 -10.01
C ASP A 119 4.08 -26.98 -9.67
N ARG A 120 4.36 -27.20 -8.39
CA ARG A 120 5.20 -28.31 -7.95
C ARG A 120 4.44 -29.44 -7.29
N LEU A 121 3.45 -29.14 -6.46
CA LEU A 121 2.85 -30.13 -5.56
C LEU A 121 1.58 -30.74 -6.16
N GLN A 122 1.27 -31.97 -5.76
CA GLN A 122 -0.06 -32.55 -5.97
C GLN A 122 -1.01 -32.15 -4.83
N LYS A 123 -2.27 -31.81 -5.14
CA LYS A 123 -3.26 -31.34 -4.15
C LYS A 123 -3.46 -32.33 -3.00
N ASP A 124 -3.60 -33.62 -3.31
CA ASP A 124 -3.76 -34.68 -2.29
C ASP A 124 -2.59 -34.72 -1.30
N TRP A 125 -1.36 -34.57 -1.79
CA TRP A 125 -0.21 -34.49 -0.90
C TRP A 125 -0.21 -33.20 -0.09
N PHE A 126 -0.55 -32.06 -0.71
CA PHE A 126 -0.64 -30.76 -0.03
C PHE A 126 -1.65 -30.79 1.12
N VAL A 127 -2.86 -31.31 0.90
CA VAL A 127 -3.91 -31.43 1.92
C VAL A 127 -3.43 -32.26 3.09
N ARG A 128 -2.83 -33.44 2.83
CA ARG A 128 -2.30 -34.31 3.89
C ARG A 128 -1.16 -33.65 4.65
N TYR A 129 -0.26 -32.98 3.94
CA TYR A 129 0.89 -32.30 4.53
C TYR A 129 0.48 -31.12 5.41
N LEU A 130 -0.54 -30.34 5.03
CA LEU A 130 -1.02 -29.25 5.89
C LEU A 130 -1.69 -29.76 7.16
N LYS A 131 -2.47 -30.84 7.09
CA LYS A 131 -3.14 -31.44 8.25
C LYS A 131 -2.16 -32.01 9.27
N ASP A 132 -1.11 -32.69 8.77
CA ASP A 132 -0.09 -33.29 9.62
C ASP A 132 1.27 -33.29 8.91
N PRO A 133 2.05 -32.19 9.05
CA PRO A 133 3.37 -32.10 8.43
C PRO A 133 4.34 -33.17 8.96
N SER A 134 4.22 -33.52 10.26
CA SER A 134 5.13 -34.42 10.96
C SER A 134 5.03 -35.87 10.51
N SER A 135 3.84 -36.37 10.14
CA SER A 135 3.73 -37.75 9.62
C SER A 135 4.35 -37.94 8.25
N LEU A 136 4.33 -36.91 7.39
CA LEU A 136 4.93 -36.97 6.06
C LEU A 136 6.40 -36.54 6.06
N ARG A 137 6.82 -35.69 7.01
CA ARG A 137 8.21 -35.26 7.18
C ARG A 137 8.55 -35.20 8.68
N PRO A 138 8.96 -36.33 9.28
CA PRO A 138 9.41 -36.36 10.67
C PRO A 138 10.53 -35.35 10.93
N GLY A 139 10.42 -34.59 12.02
CA GLY A 139 11.38 -33.54 12.38
C GLY A 139 11.25 -32.23 11.59
N THR A 140 10.19 -32.05 10.81
CA THR A 140 9.98 -30.76 10.12
C THR A 140 9.70 -29.62 11.09
N ARG A 141 10.22 -28.43 10.77
CA ARG A 141 9.98 -27.20 11.54
C ARG A 141 8.61 -26.58 11.28
N MET A 142 7.88 -27.06 10.27
CA MET A 142 6.53 -26.59 9.97
C MET A 142 5.58 -27.01 11.10
N PRO A 143 4.93 -26.08 11.81
CA PRO A 143 3.99 -26.41 12.86
C PRO A 143 2.71 -27.03 12.28
N SER A 144 1.98 -27.77 13.12
CA SER A 144 0.62 -28.17 12.77
C SER A 144 -0.34 -27.01 13.02
N PHE A 145 -0.98 -26.52 11.97
CA PHE A 145 -2.06 -25.52 12.04
C PHE A 145 -3.45 -26.16 12.16
N TRP A 146 -3.53 -27.49 12.04
CA TRP A 146 -4.76 -28.27 12.23
C TRP A 146 -4.54 -29.45 13.19
N PRO A 147 -4.14 -29.22 14.44
CA PRO A 147 -4.00 -30.29 15.43
C PRO A 147 -5.33 -31.06 15.56
N ASP A 148 -5.25 -32.38 15.58
CA ASP A 148 -6.41 -33.29 15.61
C ASP A 148 -7.45 -33.03 14.48
N GLY A 149 -6.98 -32.50 13.35
CA GLY A 149 -7.81 -32.15 12.20
C GLY A 149 -8.63 -30.88 12.37
N GLN A 150 -8.36 -30.06 13.39
CA GLN A 150 -9.11 -28.86 13.72
C GLN A 150 -8.28 -27.58 13.57
N SER A 151 -8.81 -26.57 12.88
CA SER A 151 -8.08 -25.33 12.64
C SER A 151 -7.80 -24.53 13.92
N VAL A 152 -6.58 -23.99 14.02
CA VAL A 152 -6.21 -22.97 15.01
C VAL A 152 -6.77 -21.58 14.68
N ASN A 153 -7.17 -21.33 13.42
CA ASN A 153 -7.79 -20.08 13.01
C ASN A 153 -9.30 -20.28 12.85
N ARG A 154 -10.10 -19.65 13.73
CA ARG A 154 -11.57 -19.73 13.67
C ARG A 154 -12.22 -18.56 12.95
N ASP A 155 -11.47 -17.49 12.68
CA ASP A 155 -11.98 -16.24 12.07
C ASP A 155 -12.32 -16.39 10.58
N VAL A 156 -11.85 -17.46 9.93
CA VAL A 156 -12.11 -17.75 8.52
C VAL A 156 -12.85 -19.07 8.43
N PHE A 157 -14.04 -19.05 7.83
CA PHE A 157 -14.93 -20.21 7.65
C PHE A 157 -15.24 -20.95 8.96
N ASP A 158 -15.30 -20.24 10.09
CA ASP A 158 -15.55 -20.82 11.42
C ASP A 158 -14.58 -21.96 11.81
N GLY A 159 -13.40 -21.99 11.17
CA GLY A 159 -12.40 -23.04 11.35
C GLY A 159 -12.62 -24.31 10.54
N ASP A 160 -13.46 -24.30 9.50
CA ASP A 160 -13.62 -25.43 8.60
C ASP A 160 -12.28 -25.80 7.96
N THR A 161 -11.72 -26.93 8.40
CA THR A 161 -10.41 -27.42 7.99
C THR A 161 -10.29 -27.62 6.49
N GLN A 162 -11.27 -28.27 5.87
CA GLN A 162 -11.18 -28.63 4.47
C GLN A 162 -11.29 -27.36 3.60
N ARG A 163 -12.24 -26.49 3.93
CA ARG A 163 -12.46 -25.23 3.20
C ARG A 163 -11.28 -24.28 3.31
N GLN A 164 -10.63 -24.19 4.48
CA GLN A 164 -9.42 -23.39 4.65
C GLN A 164 -8.26 -23.92 3.81
N ILE A 165 -8.04 -25.24 3.80
CA ILE A 165 -6.98 -25.86 3.00
C ILE A 165 -7.24 -25.67 1.50
N ASP A 166 -8.48 -25.83 1.05
CA ASP A 166 -8.87 -25.62 -0.34
C ASP A 166 -8.73 -24.16 -0.77
N ALA A 167 -9.02 -23.21 0.13
CA ALA A 167 -8.78 -21.79 -0.10
C ALA A 167 -7.28 -21.47 -0.23
N ILE A 168 -6.44 -21.99 0.67
CA ILE A 168 -4.98 -21.84 0.57
C ILE A 168 -4.47 -22.46 -0.75
N TRP A 169 -4.91 -23.66 -1.10
CA TRP A 169 -4.55 -24.30 -2.36
C TRP A 169 -4.95 -23.45 -3.57
N SER A 170 -6.16 -22.90 -3.55
CA SER A 170 -6.67 -22.02 -4.61
C SER A 170 -5.79 -20.78 -4.79
N TYR A 171 -5.39 -20.16 -3.68
CA TYR A 171 -4.48 -19.02 -3.69
C TYR A 171 -3.08 -19.38 -4.22
N LEU A 172 -2.46 -20.45 -3.72
CA LEU A 172 -1.10 -20.84 -4.11
C LEU A 172 -0.99 -21.28 -5.58
N ASN A 173 -2.09 -21.65 -6.24
CA ASN A 173 -2.11 -21.92 -7.68
C ASN A 173 -2.07 -20.65 -8.55
N ILE A 174 -2.37 -19.48 -7.98
CA ILE A 174 -2.36 -18.19 -8.69
C ILE A 174 -1.35 -17.21 -8.07
N ALA A 175 -0.57 -17.64 -7.09
CA ALA A 175 0.33 -16.80 -6.31
C ALA A 175 1.53 -16.33 -7.15
N ASP A 176 1.78 -15.01 -7.17
CA ASP A 176 2.87 -14.37 -7.88
C ASP A 176 3.34 -13.09 -7.15
N ASP A 177 4.41 -12.46 -7.65
CA ASP A 177 4.97 -11.23 -7.06
C ASP A 177 3.98 -10.05 -6.94
N ASN A 178 2.84 -10.09 -7.63
CA ASN A 178 1.85 -9.03 -7.70
C ASN A 178 0.70 -9.23 -6.70
N ASN A 179 0.55 -10.42 -6.11
CA ASN A 179 -0.53 -10.71 -5.16
C ASN A 179 -0.06 -11.22 -3.77
N PRO A 180 0.98 -10.62 -3.15
CA PRO A 180 1.56 -11.12 -1.91
C PRO A 180 0.53 -11.21 -0.76
N PRO A 181 0.68 -12.16 0.18
CA PRO A 181 -0.17 -12.27 1.36
C PRO A 181 -0.05 -11.02 2.24
N THR A 182 -1.12 -10.74 3.00
CA THR A 182 -1.15 -9.62 3.94
C THR A 182 0.01 -9.72 4.94
N GLY A 183 0.75 -8.62 5.14
CA GLY A 183 1.84 -8.54 6.11
C GLY A 183 3.16 -9.19 5.69
N LEU A 184 3.29 -9.69 4.45
CA LEU A 184 4.56 -10.21 3.89
C LEU A 184 5.51 -9.09 3.46
N ILE A 185 4.98 -7.98 2.96
CA ILE A 185 5.80 -6.81 2.63
C ILE A 185 6.21 -6.16 3.96
N GLN A 186 7.22 -6.74 4.60
CA GLN A 186 7.89 -6.18 5.78
C GLN A 186 9.18 -5.51 5.35
N GLY A 187 9.19 -4.22 5.60
CA GLY A 187 10.23 -3.27 5.21
C GLY A 187 9.75 -1.84 5.44
N LYS A 188 8.42 -1.69 5.50
CA LYS A 188 7.75 -0.45 5.84
C LYS A 188 7.24 -0.52 7.28
N LYS A 189 7.82 0.28 8.18
CA LYS A 189 7.22 0.57 9.49
C LYS A 189 6.09 1.57 9.25
N GLU A 190 4.97 1.09 8.71
CA GLU A 190 3.82 1.96 8.50
C GLU A 190 3.48 2.67 9.81
N ILE A 191 3.38 3.98 9.73
CA ILE A 191 2.90 4.80 10.82
C ILE A 191 1.37 4.76 10.76
N ILE A 192 0.77 3.92 11.61
CA ILE A 192 -0.67 3.65 11.56
C ILE A 192 -1.43 4.69 12.37
N ALA A 193 -2.37 5.40 11.71
CA ALA A 193 -3.41 6.17 12.37
C ALA A 193 -4.59 5.26 12.72
N ASN A 194 -4.87 5.10 14.01
CA ASN A 194 -5.99 4.28 14.52
C ASN A 194 -7.18 5.15 14.94
N SER A 195 -7.00 6.01 15.96
CA SER A 195 -8.06 6.84 16.54
C SER A 195 -7.76 8.35 16.51
N GLU A 196 -6.47 8.70 16.41
CA GLU A 196 -5.96 10.06 16.35
C GLU A 196 -5.10 10.22 15.11
N ALA A 197 -4.95 11.47 14.65
CA ALA A 197 -4.05 11.77 13.56
C ALA A 197 -2.59 11.57 14.01
N VAL A 198 -1.81 10.98 13.11
CA VAL A 198 -0.38 10.74 13.28
C VAL A 198 0.40 11.66 12.35
N MET A 199 1.59 12.06 12.78
CA MET A 199 2.39 13.05 12.08
C MET A 199 3.69 12.43 11.58
N TYR A 200 4.10 12.78 10.35
CA TYR A 200 5.40 12.44 9.80
C TYR A 200 6.12 13.70 9.35
N ARG A 201 7.13 14.13 10.11
CA ARG A 201 7.88 15.38 9.84
C ARG A 201 9.26 15.05 9.32
N ASN A 202 9.36 14.81 8.02
CA ASN A 202 10.65 14.54 7.39
C ASN A 202 10.65 14.87 5.89
N PHE A 203 11.67 14.44 5.16
CA PHE A 203 11.73 14.54 3.70
C PHE A 203 10.63 13.66 3.08
N ILE A 204 9.62 14.28 2.46
CA ILE A 204 8.53 13.57 1.77
C ILE A 204 8.65 13.84 0.28
N GLU A 205 8.69 12.77 -0.52
CA GLU A 205 8.80 12.88 -1.97
C GLU A 205 7.62 13.68 -2.53
N GLY A 206 7.90 14.72 -3.33
CA GLY A 206 6.89 15.65 -3.88
C GLY A 206 6.41 16.77 -2.93
N ALA A 207 6.67 16.68 -1.61
CA ALA A 207 6.33 17.75 -0.65
C ALA A 207 7.55 18.46 -0.04
N GLY A 208 8.77 17.96 -0.28
CA GLY A 208 10.00 18.66 0.05
C GLY A 208 10.60 18.31 1.43
N PRO A 209 11.74 18.95 1.77
CA PRO A 209 12.53 18.61 2.96
C PRO A 209 11.93 19.12 4.28
N ARG A 210 10.99 20.07 4.22
CA ARG A 210 10.27 20.63 5.37
C ARG A 210 8.81 20.15 5.40
N ALA A 211 8.52 19.04 4.73
CA ALA A 211 7.18 18.50 4.66
C ALA A 211 6.68 17.97 6.01
N ILE A 212 5.37 18.06 6.17
CA ILE A 212 4.63 17.60 7.33
C ILE A 212 3.49 16.72 6.79
N GLY A 213 3.69 15.41 6.86
CA GLY A 213 2.64 14.43 6.60
C GLY A 213 1.67 14.35 7.78
N VAL A 214 0.39 14.17 7.48
CA VAL A 214 -0.69 13.94 8.44
C VAL A 214 -1.46 12.70 7.98
N GLY A 215 -1.42 11.65 8.79
CA GLY A 215 -2.19 10.43 8.58
C GLY A 215 -3.44 10.45 9.43
N TYR A 216 -4.61 10.29 8.82
CA TYR A 216 -5.90 10.28 9.51
C TYR A 216 -6.41 8.85 9.69
N ALA A 217 -7.22 8.63 10.74
CA ALA A 217 -7.79 7.31 11.04
C ALA A 217 -8.64 6.77 9.89
N GLU A 218 -9.35 7.68 9.22
CA GLU A 218 -10.21 7.48 8.07
C GLU A 218 -9.43 7.15 6.78
N LYS A 219 -8.09 7.09 6.84
CA LYS A 219 -7.18 6.76 5.71
C LYS A 219 -7.10 7.80 4.59
N ALA A 220 -7.71 8.97 4.76
CA ALA A 220 -7.48 10.15 3.91
C ALA A 220 -6.30 10.96 4.45
N ASN A 221 -5.13 10.84 3.82
CA ASN A 221 -3.88 11.43 4.29
C ASN A 221 -3.51 12.71 3.51
N LEU A 222 -2.66 13.56 4.09
CA LEU A 222 -2.11 14.73 3.40
C LEU A 222 -0.63 14.97 3.73
N ALA A 223 0.06 15.72 2.88
CA ALA A 223 1.34 16.33 3.20
C ALA A 223 1.30 17.85 2.95
N PHE A 224 1.77 18.60 3.94
CA PHE A 224 1.91 20.05 3.90
C PHE A 224 3.39 20.42 3.73
N ASP A 225 3.71 21.22 2.73
CA ASP A 225 5.05 21.76 2.51
C ASP A 225 5.21 23.05 3.33
N ALA A 226 5.94 22.99 4.44
CA ALA A 226 6.14 24.13 5.32
C ALA A 226 7.19 25.14 4.82
N ASP A 227 7.94 24.83 3.77
CA ASP A 227 8.89 25.76 3.14
C ASP A 227 8.17 26.67 2.14
N GLN A 228 7.31 26.06 1.31
CA GLN A 228 6.49 26.77 0.32
C GLN A 228 5.13 27.20 0.87
N VAL A 229 4.78 26.76 2.09
CA VAL A 229 3.54 27.08 2.82
C VAL A 229 2.29 26.71 2.03
N ARG A 230 2.17 25.43 1.66
CA ARG A 230 1.04 24.91 0.87
C ARG A 230 0.69 23.47 1.23
N MET A 231 -0.56 23.08 0.99
CA MET A 231 -0.90 21.66 0.87
C MET A 231 -0.26 21.13 -0.41
N ALA A 232 0.65 20.15 -0.28
CA ALA A 232 1.42 19.65 -1.41
C ALA A 232 0.74 18.46 -2.08
N MET A 233 0.17 17.54 -1.30
CA MET A 233 -0.53 16.37 -1.82
C MET A 233 -1.47 15.75 -0.81
N ILE A 234 -2.37 14.90 -1.32
CA ILE A 234 -3.29 14.05 -0.56
C ILE A 234 -3.29 12.64 -1.15
N TRP A 235 -3.60 11.62 -0.36
CA TRP A 235 -3.69 10.23 -0.82
C TRP A 235 -4.54 9.37 0.13
N GLN A 236 -5.03 8.24 -0.38
CA GLN A 236 -5.85 7.27 0.36
C GLN A 236 -5.03 6.09 0.88
N GLY A 237 -5.49 5.44 1.95
CA GLY A 237 -4.96 4.18 2.45
C GLY A 237 -3.76 4.34 3.40
N PRO A 238 -2.75 3.46 3.31
CA PRO A 238 -1.56 3.51 4.16
C PRO A 238 -0.86 4.88 4.16
N PHE A 239 -0.43 5.34 5.34
CA PHE A 239 0.11 6.69 5.50
C PHE A 239 1.57 6.81 5.01
N MET A 240 2.55 6.59 5.88
CA MET A 240 3.98 6.75 5.59
C MET A 240 4.80 5.61 6.17
N ASP A 241 5.93 5.31 5.55
CA ASP A 241 6.95 4.42 6.12
C ASP A 241 7.88 5.18 7.09
N GLY A 242 7.82 4.80 8.35
CA GLY A 242 8.70 5.29 9.41
C GLY A 242 10.10 4.67 9.41
N ALA A 243 10.37 3.62 8.65
CA ALA A 243 11.61 2.85 8.74
C ALA A 243 12.83 3.68 8.35
N ARG A 244 12.77 4.38 7.20
CA ARG A 244 13.87 5.23 6.69
C ARG A 244 14.33 6.29 7.68
N HIS A 245 13.39 6.87 8.41
CA HIS A 245 13.61 8.00 9.30
C HIS A 245 13.50 7.60 10.78
N SER A 246 13.70 6.32 11.08
CA SER A 246 13.58 5.80 12.45
C SER A 246 14.78 6.12 13.36
N SER A 247 15.93 6.49 12.79
CA SER A 247 17.15 6.90 13.52
C SER A 247 17.56 8.33 13.14
N GLY A 248 16.85 9.31 13.71
CA GLY A 248 17.08 10.74 13.44
C GLY A 248 16.43 11.21 12.13
N ARG A 249 16.96 12.29 11.54
CA ARG A 249 16.35 12.87 10.32
C ARG A 249 16.62 12.02 9.06
N GLY A 250 17.58 11.08 9.10
CA GLY A 250 17.94 10.19 7.98
C GLY A 250 18.27 10.92 6.66
N ALA A 251 18.54 10.16 5.61
CA ALA A 251 18.77 10.68 4.26
C ALA A 251 17.77 10.08 3.26
N GLY A 252 17.41 10.89 2.25
CA GLY A 252 16.49 10.50 1.19
C GLY A 252 15.05 10.92 1.46
N PHE A 253 14.24 10.94 0.41
CA PHE A 253 12.82 11.25 0.47
C PHE A 253 12.02 9.96 0.63
N GLU A 254 11.00 9.99 1.49
CA GLU A 254 10.05 8.88 1.61
C GLU A 254 8.79 9.20 0.79
N PRO A 255 8.39 8.33 -0.16
CA PRO A 255 7.12 8.47 -0.85
C PRO A 255 5.94 8.05 0.02
N PRO A 256 4.72 8.56 -0.25
CA PRO A 256 3.50 8.03 0.34
C PRO A 256 3.33 6.53 0.13
N LEU A 257 2.76 5.83 1.11
CA LEU A 257 2.52 4.39 1.03
C LEU A 257 1.23 4.01 0.30
N GLY A 258 0.26 4.92 0.30
CA GLY A 258 -1.08 4.64 -0.17
C GLY A 258 -1.26 4.82 -1.67
N HIS A 259 -2.51 5.00 -2.07
CA HIS A 259 -2.97 5.06 -3.45
C HIS A 259 -3.85 6.31 -3.66
N ASN A 260 -4.36 6.50 -4.88
CA ASN A 260 -5.13 7.70 -5.27
C ASN A 260 -4.40 8.99 -4.86
N LEU A 261 -3.11 9.08 -5.18
CA LEU A 261 -2.32 10.24 -4.84
C LEU A 261 -2.65 11.40 -5.78
N VAL A 262 -3.00 12.55 -5.20
CA VAL A 262 -3.23 13.80 -5.90
C VAL A 262 -2.19 14.81 -5.46
N GLN A 263 -1.44 15.34 -6.43
CA GLN A 263 -0.51 16.46 -6.22
C GLN A 263 -1.25 17.78 -6.41
N PHE A 264 -1.05 18.73 -5.50
CA PHE A 264 -1.56 20.09 -5.62
C PHE A 264 -0.55 21.00 -6.34
N PRO A 265 -1.02 22.12 -6.92
CA PRO A 265 -0.17 23.06 -7.64
C PRO A 265 1.10 23.47 -6.87
N ASN A 266 2.23 23.49 -7.56
CA ASN A 266 3.47 24.10 -7.05
C ASN A 266 3.40 25.61 -7.19
N GLY A 267 4.08 26.34 -6.31
CA GLY A 267 4.09 27.81 -6.29
C GLY A 267 3.26 28.39 -5.15
N PRO A 268 3.00 29.70 -5.15
CA PRO A 268 2.30 30.36 -4.05
C PRO A 268 0.83 29.95 -4.04
N PRO A 269 0.25 29.58 -2.87
CA PRO A 269 -1.16 29.21 -2.76
C PRO A 269 -2.09 30.42 -2.95
N PHE A 270 -1.63 31.63 -2.62
CA PHE A 270 -2.38 32.87 -2.75
C PHE A 270 -1.62 33.93 -3.54
N ALA A 271 -2.35 34.78 -4.24
CA ALA A 271 -1.78 35.91 -4.96
C ALA A 271 -2.81 37.03 -5.13
N PHE A 272 -2.31 38.23 -5.42
CA PHE A 272 -3.16 39.34 -5.81
C PHE A 272 -3.34 39.35 -7.32
N SER A 273 -4.58 39.49 -7.80
CA SER A 273 -4.88 39.65 -9.23
C SER A 273 -6.15 40.47 -9.46
N VAL A 274 -6.02 41.57 -10.22
CA VAL A 274 -7.13 42.40 -10.66
C VAL A 274 -7.90 41.79 -11.86
N ASP A 275 -7.29 40.82 -12.53
CA ASP A 275 -7.83 40.12 -13.70
C ASP A 275 -7.47 38.63 -13.62
N PRO A 276 -8.11 37.89 -12.70
CA PRO A 276 -7.74 36.50 -12.39
C PRO A 276 -7.91 35.55 -13.58
N GLU A 277 -8.79 35.84 -14.54
CA GLU A 277 -9.06 34.99 -15.71
C GLU A 277 -7.97 35.08 -16.79
N HIS A 278 -7.21 36.19 -16.82
CA HIS A 278 -6.23 36.48 -17.88
C HIS A 278 -4.82 36.80 -17.39
N THR A 279 -4.57 36.72 -16.08
CA THR A 279 -3.24 37.01 -15.50
C THR A 279 -2.45 35.72 -15.26
N GLN A 280 -1.18 35.70 -15.66
CA GLN A 280 -0.27 34.61 -15.32
C GLN A 280 -0.06 34.52 -13.80
N TRP A 281 -0.26 33.33 -13.21
CA TRP A 281 -0.05 33.15 -11.78
C TRP A 281 1.43 33.35 -11.40
N PRO A 282 1.73 34.03 -10.27
CA PRO A 282 3.11 34.27 -9.87
C PRO A 282 3.87 32.97 -9.59
N LYS A 283 5.15 32.96 -9.96
CA LYS A 283 6.06 31.82 -9.76
C LYS A 283 6.82 31.88 -8.44
N LEU A 284 7.02 33.08 -7.90
CA LEU A 284 7.72 33.27 -6.62
C LEU A 284 6.86 32.69 -5.49
N ALA A 285 7.47 31.89 -4.61
CA ALA A 285 6.77 31.19 -3.53
C ALA A 285 7.58 31.20 -2.22
N GLY A 286 6.97 30.69 -1.15
CA GLY A 286 7.59 30.62 0.18
C GLY A 286 8.01 31.99 0.71
N LYS A 287 9.10 32.02 1.49
CA LYS A 287 9.58 33.23 2.16
C LYS A 287 9.87 34.40 1.21
N ALA A 288 10.37 34.11 0.02
CA ALA A 288 10.66 35.14 -0.98
C ALA A 288 9.38 35.82 -1.50
N ALA A 289 8.24 35.13 -1.50
CA ALA A 289 6.94 35.68 -1.86
C ALA A 289 6.15 36.23 -0.66
N GLY A 290 6.78 36.39 0.51
CA GLY A 290 6.13 36.94 1.71
C GLY A 290 5.33 35.94 2.53
N TYR A 291 5.57 34.63 2.34
CA TYR A 291 4.99 33.58 3.17
C TYR A 291 5.90 33.24 4.34
N GLU A 292 5.33 33.11 5.53
CA GLU A 292 6.07 32.69 6.72
C GLU A 292 5.30 31.65 7.50
N PHE A 293 5.84 30.44 7.58
CA PHE A 293 5.27 29.38 8.40
C PHE A 293 5.47 29.69 9.89
N LYS A 294 4.37 29.73 10.66
CA LYS A 294 4.35 30.07 12.10
C LYS A 294 4.17 28.83 12.99
N GLY A 295 4.11 27.64 12.41
CA GLY A 295 3.95 26.37 13.12
C GLY A 295 2.55 25.79 12.99
N TYR A 296 2.15 24.99 13.96
CA TYR A 296 0.80 24.43 14.04
C TYR A 296 0.46 24.11 15.49
N TRP A 297 -0.82 23.94 15.78
CA TRP A 297 -1.28 23.34 17.02
C TRP A 297 -2.08 22.08 16.72
N LEU A 298 -2.17 21.19 17.70
CA LEU A 298 -2.89 19.93 17.58
C LEU A 298 -4.18 20.02 18.38
N ASP A 299 -5.29 19.59 17.78
CA ASP A 299 -6.54 19.44 18.51
C ASP A 299 -6.56 18.16 19.37
N SER A 300 -7.70 17.86 20.01
CA SER A 300 -7.87 16.67 20.86
C SER A 300 -7.78 15.33 20.11
N LYS A 301 -7.88 15.32 18.77
CA LYS A 301 -7.62 14.14 17.92
C LYS A 301 -6.24 14.21 17.26
N ARG A 302 -5.39 15.12 17.75
CA ARG A 302 -4.07 15.46 17.23
C ARG A 302 -4.02 15.87 15.77
N ARG A 303 -5.11 16.37 15.21
CA ARG A 303 -5.15 16.95 13.85
C ARG A 303 -4.48 18.32 13.90
N PRO A 304 -3.55 18.62 12.99
CA PRO A 304 -2.87 19.90 12.98
C PRO A 304 -3.75 20.99 12.39
N LYS A 305 -3.82 22.12 13.08
CA LYS A 305 -4.15 23.41 12.48
C LYS A 305 -2.86 24.15 12.19
N PHE A 306 -2.51 24.27 10.91
CA PHE A 306 -1.33 24.99 10.47
C PHE A 306 -1.54 26.50 10.59
N LYS A 307 -0.53 27.20 11.11
CA LYS A 307 -0.46 28.66 11.15
C LYS A 307 0.62 29.13 10.20
N TYR A 308 0.28 30.11 9.39
CA TYR A 308 1.27 30.83 8.61
C TYR A 308 0.78 32.24 8.31
N GLN A 309 1.68 33.08 7.83
CA GLN A 309 1.40 34.45 7.48
C GLN A 309 1.70 34.65 6.00
N PHE A 310 0.83 35.39 5.31
CA PHE A 310 1.07 35.91 3.97
C PHE A 310 0.93 37.43 4.04
N MET A 311 2.04 38.15 3.89
CA MET A 311 2.08 39.61 4.09
C MET A 311 1.52 40.00 5.47
N ALA A 312 0.52 40.88 5.55
CA ALA A 312 -0.13 41.27 6.81
C ALA A 312 -1.32 40.38 7.22
N THR A 313 -1.50 39.24 6.55
CA THR A 313 -2.61 38.30 6.78
C THR A 313 -2.13 37.06 7.51
N ASP A 314 -2.63 36.88 8.74
CA ASP A 314 -2.49 35.63 9.48
C ASP A 314 -3.50 34.61 8.92
N VAL A 315 -3.05 33.40 8.63
CA VAL A 315 -3.86 32.33 8.03
C VAL A 315 -3.80 31.09 8.91
N GLU A 316 -4.97 30.52 9.17
CA GLU A 316 -5.10 29.19 9.75
C GLU A 316 -5.64 28.21 8.72
N ASP A 317 -4.99 27.05 8.61
CA ASP A 317 -5.33 25.98 7.67
C ASP A 317 -5.55 24.69 8.45
N TYR A 318 -6.81 24.26 8.53
CA TYR A 318 -7.23 23.13 9.32
C TYR A 318 -7.97 22.13 8.46
N THR A 319 -7.47 20.89 8.40
CA THR A 319 -8.09 19.83 7.58
C THR A 319 -8.62 18.73 8.48
N VAL A 320 -9.77 18.18 8.11
CA VAL A 320 -10.33 16.98 8.74
C VAL A 320 -10.67 15.96 7.66
N ALA A 321 -10.41 14.69 7.95
CA ALA A 321 -10.96 13.61 7.15
C ALA A 321 -12.44 13.38 7.50
N VAL A 322 -13.24 13.12 6.48
CA VAL A 322 -14.66 12.82 6.59
C VAL A 322 -14.87 11.40 6.07
N PRO A 323 -15.35 10.46 6.91
CA PRO A 323 -15.61 9.08 6.48
C PRO A 323 -16.57 9.02 5.29
N GLY A 324 -16.27 8.14 4.34
CA GLY A 324 -17.16 7.78 3.23
C GLY A 324 -17.44 6.28 3.20
N GLU A 325 -18.26 5.84 2.24
CA GLU A 325 -18.62 4.43 2.08
C GLU A 325 -17.44 3.57 1.60
N LEU A 326 -16.66 4.09 0.65
CA LEU A 326 -15.49 3.44 0.08
C LEU A 326 -14.20 4.14 0.52
N ASP A 327 -14.08 5.41 0.15
CA ASP A 327 -12.95 6.27 0.49
C ASP A 327 -13.41 7.47 1.30
N ALA A 328 -12.55 7.96 2.19
CA ALA A 328 -12.79 9.18 2.94
C ALA A 328 -12.53 10.41 2.08
N SER A 329 -13.21 11.51 2.38
CA SER A 329 -12.93 12.82 1.78
C SER A 329 -12.19 13.71 2.77
N LEU A 330 -11.73 14.89 2.31
CA LEU A 330 -11.18 15.92 3.18
C LEU A 330 -12.09 17.14 3.18
N ARG A 331 -12.27 17.72 4.36
CA ARG A 331 -12.84 19.05 4.53
C ARG A 331 -11.78 19.96 5.15
N ARG A 332 -11.36 20.96 4.38
CA ARG A 332 -10.33 21.94 4.73
C ARG A 332 -10.99 23.27 5.06
N TYR A 333 -10.57 23.88 6.16
CA TYR A 333 -11.03 25.15 6.66
C TYR A 333 -9.87 26.13 6.65
N LEU A 334 -9.97 27.15 5.82
CA LEU A 334 -9.04 28.27 5.75
C LEU A 334 -9.68 29.49 6.39
N THR A 335 -9.01 30.09 7.36
CA THR A 335 -9.43 31.36 7.96
C THR A 335 -8.33 32.38 7.81
N PHE A 336 -8.72 33.59 7.43
CA PHE A 336 -7.82 34.71 7.19
C PHE A 336 -8.14 35.82 8.19
N ASP A 337 -7.11 36.41 8.81
CA ASP A 337 -7.21 37.58 9.67
C ASP A 337 -6.09 38.57 9.30
N SER A 338 -6.46 39.64 8.61
CA SER A 338 -5.55 40.62 8.04
C SER A 338 -5.61 41.93 8.80
N ARG A 339 -4.43 42.49 9.07
CA ARG A 339 -4.27 43.83 9.65
C ARG A 339 -4.26 44.94 8.59
N ALA A 340 -4.27 44.55 7.31
CA ALA A 340 -4.32 45.47 6.17
C ALA A 340 -5.59 45.25 5.36
N HIS A 341 -6.05 46.32 4.70
CA HIS A 341 -7.16 46.27 3.75
C HIS A 341 -6.64 45.79 2.39
N TYR A 342 -6.65 44.47 2.20
CA TYR A 342 -6.36 43.86 0.91
C TYR A 342 -7.63 43.62 0.10
N VAL A 343 -7.52 43.79 -1.21
CA VAL A 343 -8.55 43.45 -2.21
C VAL A 343 -7.90 42.58 -3.28
N ASN A 344 -8.72 41.92 -4.11
CA ASN A 344 -8.24 41.12 -5.24
C ASN A 344 -7.31 39.98 -4.82
N LEU A 345 -7.55 39.37 -3.66
CA LEU A 345 -6.77 38.24 -3.15
C LEU A 345 -7.44 36.94 -3.60
N TRP A 346 -6.66 36.06 -4.20
CA TRP A 346 -7.14 34.80 -4.79
C TRP A 346 -6.33 33.63 -4.25
N MET A 347 -6.98 32.47 -4.16
CA MET A 347 -6.35 31.17 -3.92
C MET A 347 -6.31 30.38 -5.22
N ARG A 348 -5.14 29.86 -5.60
CA ARG A 348 -5.06 28.86 -6.67
C ARG A 348 -5.31 27.48 -6.09
N ALA A 349 -6.51 26.97 -6.33
CA ALA A 349 -6.99 25.73 -5.72
C ALA A 349 -6.55 24.48 -6.48
N ALA A 350 -6.52 24.53 -7.81
CA ALA A 350 -6.14 23.41 -8.67
C ALA A 350 -5.54 23.89 -10.00
N ILE A 351 -4.80 23.00 -10.65
CA ILE A 351 -4.38 23.11 -12.06
C ILE A 351 -4.75 21.78 -12.72
N GLY A 352 -5.36 21.81 -13.88
CA GLY A 352 -5.75 20.64 -14.65
C GLY A 352 -5.71 20.89 -16.15
N GLN A 353 -5.76 19.82 -16.94
CA GLN A 353 -5.99 19.91 -18.38
C GLN A 353 -7.45 20.21 -18.68
N ASP A 354 -8.35 19.65 -17.87
CA ASP A 354 -9.80 19.84 -17.94
C ASP A 354 -10.36 20.18 -16.55
N ILE A 355 -11.18 21.23 -16.45
CA ILE A 355 -11.86 21.65 -15.23
C ILE A 355 -13.30 22.00 -15.59
N ILE A 356 -14.24 21.20 -15.09
CA ILE A 356 -15.67 21.33 -15.38
C ILE A 356 -16.39 21.76 -14.10
N GLU A 357 -17.17 22.85 -14.17
CA GLU A 357 -18.14 23.19 -13.13
C GLU A 357 -19.40 22.31 -13.27
N GLU A 358 -19.77 21.63 -12.20
CA GLU A 358 -20.93 20.76 -12.11
C GLU A 358 -22.18 21.52 -11.65
N GLN A 359 -23.36 20.92 -11.83
CA GLN A 359 -24.65 21.58 -11.53
C GLN A 359 -24.83 21.97 -10.06
N ASP A 360 -24.15 21.29 -9.13
CA ASP A 360 -24.20 21.57 -7.70
C ASP A 360 -23.11 22.57 -7.23
N GLY A 361 -22.38 23.18 -8.18
CA GLY A 361 -21.33 24.16 -7.92
C GLY A 361 -19.99 23.55 -7.50
N ALA A 362 -19.83 22.22 -7.61
CA ALA A 362 -18.52 21.60 -7.50
C ALA A 362 -17.73 21.74 -8.80
N PHE A 363 -16.41 21.63 -8.71
CA PHE A 363 -15.49 21.60 -9.84
C PHE A 363 -14.88 20.22 -9.94
N LEU A 364 -14.93 19.61 -11.11
CA LEU A 364 -14.30 18.34 -11.44
C LEU A 364 -13.05 18.58 -12.27
N ILE A 365 -11.90 18.26 -11.70
CA ILE A 365 -10.57 18.46 -12.28
C ILE A 365 -10.06 17.13 -12.83
N ASP A 366 -9.76 17.08 -14.12
CA ASP A 366 -9.19 15.94 -14.85
C ASP A 366 -9.90 14.59 -14.59
N GLN A 367 -11.22 14.62 -14.30
CA GLN A 367 -12.02 13.44 -13.93
C GLN A 367 -11.49 12.65 -12.72
N LYS A 368 -10.66 13.29 -11.87
CA LYS A 368 -9.95 12.64 -10.75
C LYS A 368 -10.18 13.31 -9.41
N LEU A 369 -10.47 14.60 -9.42
CA LEU A 369 -10.48 15.41 -8.20
C LEU A 369 -11.69 16.33 -8.26
N ARG A 370 -12.57 16.17 -7.28
CA ARG A 370 -13.78 16.97 -7.16
C ARG A 370 -13.65 17.91 -5.97
N MET A 371 -13.82 19.20 -6.20
CA MET A 371 -13.73 20.22 -5.17
C MET A 371 -15.00 21.05 -5.08
N ARG A 372 -15.43 21.38 -3.86
CA ARG A 372 -16.51 22.34 -3.63
C ARG A 372 -16.08 23.37 -2.61
N PHE A 373 -16.52 24.62 -2.80
CA PHE A 373 -16.09 25.74 -1.99
C PHE A 373 -17.29 26.47 -1.38
N GLU A 374 -17.21 26.74 -0.07
CA GLU A 374 -18.05 27.73 0.61
C GLU A 374 -17.14 28.92 0.98
N THR A 375 -17.38 30.09 0.41
CA THR A 375 -16.62 31.32 0.69
C THR A 375 -17.48 32.30 1.50
N SER A 376 -16.85 33.16 2.30
CA SER A 376 -17.56 34.24 3.03
C SER A 376 -17.99 35.42 2.16
N GLY A 377 -17.47 35.48 0.92
CA GLY A 377 -17.68 36.57 -0.02
C GLY A 377 -18.81 36.32 -1.03
N LYS A 378 -18.94 37.22 -2.02
CA LYS A 378 -19.93 37.12 -3.10
C LYS A 378 -19.34 36.71 -4.44
N GLU A 379 -18.05 36.94 -4.65
CA GLU A 379 -17.34 36.53 -5.86
C GLU A 379 -17.28 35.01 -5.94
N ARG A 380 -17.33 34.51 -7.17
CA ARG A 380 -17.29 33.08 -7.45
C ARG A 380 -15.89 32.64 -7.88
N PRO A 381 -15.55 31.35 -7.73
CA PRO A 381 -14.36 30.81 -8.36
C PRO A 381 -14.37 31.04 -9.87
N VAL A 382 -13.18 31.23 -10.44
CA VAL A 382 -12.98 31.47 -11.88
C VAL A 382 -11.94 30.51 -12.45
N LEU A 383 -11.98 30.30 -13.76
CA LEU A 383 -11.00 29.51 -14.50
C LEU A 383 -10.06 30.42 -15.29
N ASN A 384 -8.78 30.08 -15.30
CA ASN A 384 -7.74 30.80 -16.05
C ASN A 384 -6.95 29.83 -16.92
N GLY A 385 -6.84 30.09 -18.24
CA GLY A 385 -6.19 29.21 -19.20
C GLY A 385 -4.87 29.72 -19.80
N VAL A 386 -4.25 30.76 -19.24
CA VAL A 386 -3.16 31.52 -19.90
C VAL A 386 -1.87 30.71 -20.13
N GLU A 387 -1.56 29.71 -19.28
CA GLU A 387 -0.32 28.91 -19.37
C GLU A 387 -0.53 27.50 -19.99
N GLY A 388 -1.61 27.30 -20.75
CA GLY A 388 -1.88 26.05 -21.47
C GLY A 388 -2.54 24.93 -20.64
N ASN A 389 -2.44 24.99 -19.31
CA ASN A 389 -3.33 24.27 -18.39
C ASN A 389 -4.37 25.25 -17.83
N MET A 390 -5.54 24.74 -17.41
CA MET A 390 -6.53 25.53 -16.69
C MET A 390 -6.19 25.58 -15.20
N GLU A 391 -6.29 26.76 -14.61
CA GLU A 391 -6.17 27.00 -13.17
C GLU A 391 -7.53 27.34 -12.58
N LEU A 392 -7.87 26.73 -11.45
CA LEU A 392 -9.06 27.07 -10.67
C LEU A 392 -8.67 28.06 -9.57
N LEU A 393 -9.20 29.28 -9.65
CA LEU A 393 -8.92 30.36 -8.73
C LEU A 393 -10.15 30.66 -7.88
N VAL A 394 -9.97 30.73 -6.55
CA VAL A 394 -11.05 30.95 -5.58
C VAL A 394 -10.83 32.29 -4.88
N PRO A 395 -11.82 33.20 -4.85
CA PRO A 395 -11.64 34.52 -4.25
C PRO A 395 -11.55 34.44 -2.72
N ILE A 396 -10.74 35.33 -2.14
CA ILE A 396 -10.60 35.56 -0.70
C ILE A 396 -11.04 37.00 -0.41
N GLU A 397 -12.34 37.19 -0.18
CA GLU A 397 -12.92 38.49 0.16
C GLU A 397 -12.87 38.74 1.68
N LEU A 398 -12.01 39.68 2.07
CA LEU A 398 -11.85 40.09 3.47
C LEU A 398 -12.95 41.07 3.88
N ASP A 399 -13.82 40.66 4.79
CA ASP A 399 -14.79 41.52 5.46
C ASP A 399 -14.24 41.93 6.84
N HIS A 400 -14.04 43.24 7.05
CA HIS A 400 -13.37 43.77 8.24
C HIS A 400 -12.04 43.05 8.57
N GLY A 401 -11.27 42.73 7.53
CA GLY A 401 -9.99 42.02 7.63
C GLY A 401 -10.11 40.50 7.75
N LYS A 402 -11.31 39.92 7.76
CA LYS A 402 -11.52 38.47 7.96
C LYS A 402 -12.14 37.80 6.75
N ALA A 403 -11.70 36.59 6.43
CA ALA A 403 -12.34 35.74 5.44
C ALA A 403 -12.34 34.28 5.89
N LYS A 404 -13.25 33.48 5.31
CA LYS A 404 -13.28 32.04 5.50
C LYS A 404 -13.53 31.34 4.17
N ILE A 405 -12.78 30.26 3.94
CA ILE A 405 -13.05 29.31 2.86
C ILE A 405 -13.19 27.92 3.50
N ILE A 406 -14.27 27.23 3.17
CA ILE A 406 -14.41 25.79 3.41
C ILE A 406 -14.26 25.11 2.06
N GLN A 407 -13.30 24.20 1.96
CA GLN A 407 -13.04 23.42 0.77
C GLN A 407 -13.32 21.95 1.08
N GLU A 408 -14.24 21.35 0.34
CA GLU A 408 -14.46 19.91 0.32
C GLU A 408 -13.68 19.31 -0.85
N ILE A 409 -13.02 18.18 -0.61
CA ILE A 409 -12.11 17.53 -1.56
C ILE A 409 -12.42 16.04 -1.58
N ILE A 410 -12.81 15.52 -2.75
CA ILE A 410 -13.10 14.11 -3.00
C ILE A 410 -12.21 13.68 -4.17
N TRP A 411 -11.52 12.54 -4.04
CA TRP A 411 -10.55 12.08 -5.03
C TRP A 411 -10.29 10.58 -4.96
#